data_AF-A0A4V0NEE2-F1
#
_entry.id   AF-A0A4V0NEE2-F1
#
_cell.length_a   1.000
_cell.length_b   1.000
_cell.length_c   1.000
_cell.angle_alpha   90.00
_cell.angle_beta   90.00
_cell.angle_gamma   90.00
#
_symmetry.space_group_name_H-M   'P 1'
#
loop_
_entity.id
_entity.type
_entity.pdbx_description
1 polymer ?
#
loop_
_entity_poly.entity_id
_entity_poly.type
_entity_poly.pdbx_seq_one_letter_code
_entity_poly.pdbx_strand_id
1 'polypeptide(L)'
;MRATSPRIAVLQSLGRARTPISHAELAAELSPKGWDRATIYRNLIDLTNAGLVRRTDMGDHLWRFELRESAGSHATDEHPHFMCEAVRTGGLGNGSDREPG
;
A
#
# COMPACT_ATOMS: atom_id res chain seq x y z
N MET A 1 -18.06 -6.97 -16.68
CA MET A 1 -17.35 -5.80 -16.10
C MET A 1 -16.26 -5.39 -17.10
N ARG A 2 -16.37 -4.25 -17.79
CA ARG A 2 -15.36 -3.79 -18.75
C ARG A 2 -14.07 -3.44 -18.00
N ALA A 3 -12.92 -4.01 -18.39
CA ALA A 3 -11.60 -3.55 -17.96
C ALA A 3 -11.30 -2.24 -18.70
N THR A 4 -11.72 -1.12 -18.13
CA THR A 4 -11.45 0.20 -18.68
C THR A 4 -9.98 0.57 -18.40
N SER A 5 -9.35 1.34 -19.29
CA SER A 5 -7.96 1.80 -19.13
C SER A 5 -7.60 2.37 -17.75
N PRO A 6 -8.48 3.12 -17.03
CA PRO A 6 -8.19 3.58 -15.68
C PRO A 6 -8.05 2.42 -14.67
N ARG A 7 -8.85 1.36 -14.79
CA ARG A 7 -8.78 0.21 -13.86
C ARG A 7 -7.46 -0.52 -13.98
N ILE A 8 -6.99 -0.72 -15.22
CA ILE A 8 -5.68 -1.34 -15.49
C ILE A 8 -4.57 -0.47 -14.93
N ALA A 9 -4.63 0.85 -15.12
CA ALA A 9 -3.63 1.78 -14.60
C ALA A 9 -3.54 1.74 -13.06
N VAL A 10 -4.69 1.65 -12.36
CA VAL A 10 -4.75 1.50 -10.90
C VAL A 10 -4.09 0.19 -10.45
N LEU A 11 -4.45 -0.94 -11.07
CA LEU A 11 -3.86 -2.24 -10.74
C LEU A 11 -2.35 -2.28 -10.99
N GLN A 12 -1.89 -1.68 -12.10
CA GLN A 12 -0.46 -1.60 -12.42
C GLN A 12 0.32 -0.74 -11.43
N SER A 13 -0.23 0.38 -10.98
CA SER A 13 0.42 1.22 -9.96
C SER A 13 0.49 0.47 -8.62
N LEU A 14 -0.63 -0.13 -8.18
CA LEU A 14 -0.66 -0.93 -6.94
C LEU A 14 0.27 -2.15 -6.98
N GLY A 15 0.46 -2.77 -8.14
CA GLY A 15 1.38 -3.91 -8.30
C GLY A 15 2.86 -3.52 -8.35
N ARG A 16 3.19 -2.26 -8.62
CA ARG A 16 4.55 -1.73 -8.53
C ARG A 16 4.86 -1.15 -7.15
N ALA A 17 3.82 -0.80 -6.40
CA ALA A 17 3.96 -0.24 -5.06
C ALA A 17 4.48 -1.31 -4.09
N ARG A 18 5.59 -1.00 -3.41
CA ARG A 18 6.20 -1.89 -2.39
C ARG A 18 5.57 -1.72 -1.01
N THR A 19 4.79 -0.67 -0.83
CA THR A 19 4.09 -0.31 0.41
C THR A 19 2.66 0.09 0.07
N PRO A 20 1.70 -0.04 1.02
CA PRO A 20 0.35 0.47 0.80
C PRO A 20 0.37 1.95 0.43
N ILE A 21 -0.38 2.34 -0.61
CA ILE A 21 -0.45 3.71 -1.11
C ILE A 21 -1.81 4.32 -0.82
N SER A 22 -1.83 5.61 -0.51
CA SER A 22 -3.09 6.34 -0.33
C SER A 22 -3.77 6.65 -1.66
N HIS A 23 -5.07 6.91 -1.60
CA HIS A 23 -5.82 7.39 -2.77
C HIS A 23 -5.27 8.72 -3.31
N ALA A 24 -4.76 9.61 -2.45
CA ALA A 24 -4.20 10.88 -2.86
C ALA A 24 -2.91 10.71 -3.67
N GLU A 25 -2.01 9.83 -3.21
CA GLU A 25 -0.76 9.50 -3.92
C GLU A 25 -1.06 8.86 -5.27
N LEU A 26 -1.97 7.89 -5.31
CA LEU A 26 -2.37 7.24 -6.55
C LEU A 26 -3.03 8.23 -7.53
N ALA A 27 -3.82 9.16 -7.02
CA ALA A 27 -4.43 10.22 -7.83
C ALA A 27 -3.38 11.18 -8.41
N ALA A 28 -2.36 11.54 -7.63
CA ALA A 28 -1.26 12.37 -8.11
C ALA A 28 -0.43 11.66 -9.19
N GLU A 29 -0.14 10.36 -9.03
CA GLU A 29 0.62 9.57 -10.01
C GLU A 29 -0.13 9.43 -11.35
N LEU A 30 -1.45 9.27 -11.30
CA LEU A 30 -2.28 9.03 -12.47
C LEU A 30 -2.85 10.30 -13.10
N SER A 31 -2.81 11.44 -12.40
CA SER A 31 -3.29 12.72 -12.94
C SER A 31 -2.57 13.16 -14.22
N PRO A 32 -1.24 13.02 -14.39
CA PRO A 32 -0.55 13.30 -15.65
C PRO A 32 -1.03 12.44 -16.84
N LYS A 33 -1.67 11.29 -16.58
CA LYS A 33 -2.26 10.41 -17.60
C LYS A 33 -3.69 10.82 -17.98
N GLY A 34 -4.20 11.94 -17.45
CA GLY A 34 -5.52 12.48 -17.74
C GLY A 34 -6.67 11.89 -16.90
N TRP A 35 -6.35 11.14 -15.83
CA TRP A 35 -7.37 10.55 -14.97
C TRP A 35 -7.75 11.47 -13.82
N ASP A 36 -9.05 11.66 -13.62
CA ASP A 36 -9.55 12.45 -12.49
C ASP A 36 -9.57 11.65 -11.18
N ARG A 37 -9.46 12.39 -10.08
CA ARG A 37 -9.40 11.83 -8.72
C ARG A 37 -10.65 10.98 -8.36
N ALA A 38 -11.82 11.35 -8.86
CA ALA A 38 -13.07 10.65 -8.57
C ALA A 38 -13.15 9.32 -9.32
N THR A 39 -12.67 9.27 -10.57
CA THR A 39 -12.52 8.04 -11.34
C THR A 39 -11.58 7.06 -10.65
N ILE A 40 -10.43 7.53 -10.16
CA ILE A 40 -9.48 6.69 -9.43
C ILE A 40 -10.10 6.16 -8.13
N TYR A 41 -10.78 7.04 -7.38
CA TYR A 41 -11.47 6.63 -6.15
C TYR A 41 -12.51 5.54 -6.40
N ARG A 42 -13.39 5.74 -7.40
CA ARG A 42 -14.41 4.74 -7.76
C ARG A 42 -13.77 3.40 -8.13
N ASN A 43 -12.69 3.41 -8.91
CA ASN A 43 -11.97 2.19 -9.26
C ASN A 43 -11.39 1.48 -8.03
N LEU A 44 -10.80 2.22 -7.08
CA LEU A 44 -10.30 1.62 -5.83
C LEU A 44 -11.42 0.95 -5.03
N ILE A 45 -12.57 1.61 -4.90
CA ILE A 45 -13.74 1.06 -4.22
C ILE A 45 -14.26 -0.19 -4.93
N ASP A 46 -14.42 -0.14 -6.26
CA ASP A 46 -14.84 -1.29 -7.06
C ASP A 46 -13.90 -2.49 -6.91
N LEU A 47 -12.58 -2.24 -6.96
CA LEU A 47 -11.56 -3.28 -6.82
C LEU A 47 -11.50 -3.85 -5.40
N THR A 48 -11.77 -3.02 -4.40
CA THR A 48 -11.90 -3.46 -3.00
C THR A 48 -13.12 -4.35 -2.83
N ASN A 49 -14.28 -3.93 -3.37
CA ASN A 49 -15.52 -4.71 -3.35
C ASN A 49 -15.39 -6.04 -4.13
N ALA A 50 -14.58 -6.06 -5.18
CA ALA A 50 -14.26 -7.27 -5.95
C ALA A 50 -13.26 -8.19 -5.24
N GLY A 51 -12.70 -7.80 -4.09
CA GLY A 51 -11.71 -8.59 -3.35
C GLY A 51 -10.34 -8.69 -4.05
N LEU A 52 -10.02 -7.75 -4.95
CA LEU A 52 -8.74 -7.66 -5.66
C LEU A 52 -7.74 -6.71 -4.97
N VAL A 53 -8.26 -5.71 -4.26
CA VAL A 53 -7.47 -4.71 -3.52
C VAL A 53 -7.85 -4.79 -2.04
N ARG A 54 -6.86 -4.69 -1.16
CA ARG A 54 -7.06 -4.54 0.29
C ARG A 54 -6.99 -3.07 0.64
N ARG A 55 -7.90 -2.62 1.51
CA ARG A 55 -7.89 -1.28 2.11
C ARG A 55 -7.54 -1.41 3.59
N THR A 56 -6.50 -0.71 4.04
CA THR A 56 -5.97 -0.77 5.40
C THR A 56 -5.87 0.65 5.97
N ASP A 57 -6.25 0.83 7.23
CA ASP A 57 -5.96 2.04 8.01
C ASP A 57 -4.69 1.77 8.83
N MET A 58 -3.64 2.57 8.65
CA MET A 58 -2.38 2.40 9.38
C MET A 58 -2.32 3.23 10.66
N GLY A 59 -3.43 3.85 11.08
CA GLY A 59 -3.50 4.66 12.31
C GLY A 59 -3.19 6.15 12.08
N ASP A 60 -3.00 6.57 10.84
CA ASP A 60 -2.86 7.98 10.45
C ASP A 60 -4.15 8.57 9.85
N HIS A 61 -5.28 7.89 10.06
CA HIS A 61 -6.60 8.22 9.52
C HIS A 61 -6.65 8.28 7.99
N LEU A 62 -5.64 7.73 7.31
CA LEU A 62 -5.55 7.69 5.86
C LEU A 62 -5.70 6.27 5.36
N TRP A 63 -6.74 6.06 4.54
CA TRP A 63 -6.93 4.79 3.88
C TRP A 63 -5.81 4.54 2.87
N ARG A 64 -5.11 3.42 3.07
CA ARG A 64 -4.13 2.91 2.14
C ARG A 64 -4.63 1.66 1.43
N PHE A 65 -4.15 1.48 0.21
CA PHE A 65 -4.59 0.46 -0.72
C PHE A 65 -3.38 -0.34 -1.20
N GLU A 66 -3.56 -1.65 -1.34
CA GLU A 66 -2.56 -2.58 -1.83
C GLU A 66 -3.24 -3.72 -2.60
N LEU A 67 -2.54 -4.35 -3.56
CA LEU A 67 -3.07 -5.55 -4.22
C LEU A 67 -3.19 -6.70 -3.23
N ARG A 68 -4.25 -7.50 -3.34
CA ARG A 68 -4.31 -8.78 -2.64
C ARG A 68 -3.44 -9.78 -3.38
N GLU A 69 -2.40 -10.26 -2.71
CA GLU A 69 -1.67 -11.42 -3.18
C GLU A 69 -2.63 -12.62 -3.22
N SER A 70 -2.74 -13.25 -4.39
CA SER A 70 -3.42 -14.54 -4.48
C SER A 70 -2.49 -15.56 -3.84
N ALA A 71 -2.87 -16.08 -2.67
CA ALA A 71 -2.09 -17.01 -1.85
C ALA A 71 -1.90 -18.42 -2.49
N GLY A 72 -1.47 -18.49 -3.75
CA GLY A 72 -1.46 -19.75 -4.50
C GLY A 72 -0.76 -19.75 -5.86
N SER A 73 0.27 -18.95 -6.10
CA SER A 73 1.10 -19.15 -7.31
C SER A 73 2.57 -18.95 -7.00
N HIS A 74 3.28 -20.07 -7.07
CA HIS A 74 4.73 -20.22 -6.95
C HIS A 74 5.49 -19.27 -7.89
N ALA A 75 6.54 -18.67 -7.34
CA ALA A 75 7.89 -18.54 -7.91
C ALA A 75 8.02 -18.10 -9.38
N THR A 76 8.26 -16.82 -9.60
CA THR A 76 9.39 -16.25 -10.39
C THR A 76 9.25 -14.73 -10.34
N ASP A 77 10.35 -14.03 -10.05
CA ASP A 77 10.48 -12.56 -9.88
C ASP A 77 10.12 -12.01 -8.48
N GLU A 78 11.09 -12.21 -7.59
CA GLU A 78 11.51 -11.37 -6.47
C GLU A 78 10.79 -10.02 -6.27
N HIS A 79 9.67 -10.02 -5.55
CA HIS A 79 9.17 -8.84 -4.84
C HIS A 79 8.85 -9.22 -3.38
N PRO A 80 9.78 -9.00 -2.41
CA PRO A 80 9.47 -9.23 -1.01
C PRO A 80 8.47 -8.18 -0.55
N HIS A 81 7.24 -8.60 -0.30
CA HIS A 81 6.23 -7.76 0.33
C HIS A 81 6.54 -7.68 1.82
N PHE A 82 7.04 -6.51 2.20
CA PHE A 82 7.47 -6.23 3.57
C PHE A 82 6.23 -6.20 4.47
N MET A 83 6.22 -7.12 5.43
CA MET A 83 5.33 -7.07 6.58
C MET A 83 5.72 -5.82 7.37
N CYS A 84 4.85 -4.82 7.41
CA CYS A 84 5.00 -3.67 8.29
C CYS A 84 4.79 -4.15 9.74
N GLU A 85 5.78 -4.84 10.30
CA GLU A 85 5.98 -4.85 11.74
C GLU A 85 6.55 -3.48 12.09
N ALA A 86 5.68 -2.50 12.28
CA ALA A 86 6.02 -1.32 13.04
C ALA A 86 6.37 -1.79 14.46
N VAL A 87 7.65 -2.10 14.65
CA VAL A 87 8.24 -2.48 15.91
C VAL A 87 7.95 -1.37 16.92
N ARG A 88 7.31 -1.79 18.02
CA ARG A 88 7.02 -0.97 19.19
C ARG A 88 8.32 -0.32 19.67
N THR A 89 8.30 1.00 19.84
CA THR A 89 9.36 1.72 20.55
C THR A 89 9.43 1.20 22.00
N GLY A 90 10.39 0.30 22.25
CA GLY A 90 10.75 -0.22 23.56
C GLY A 90 12.26 -0.05 23.77
N GLY A 91 12.73 1.19 23.80
CA GLY A 91 14.10 1.52 24.17
C GLY A 91 14.29 1.39 25.68
N LEU A 92 14.59 0.18 26.14
CA LEU A 92 15.22 -0.08 27.43
C LEU A 92 16.66 0.40 27.33
N GLY A 93 16.99 1.51 27.99
CA GLY A 93 18.37 1.92 28.26
C GLY A 93 18.72 1.59 29.70
N ASN A 94 19.30 0.41 29.93
CA ASN A 94 19.88 0.03 31.21
C ASN A 94 21.39 0.27 31.21
N GLY A 95 21.84 1.12 32.14
CA GLY A 95 23.08 0.97 32.90
C GLY A 95 24.42 0.82 32.17
N SER A 96 25.21 1.88 32.18
CA SER A 96 26.62 1.84 32.60
C SER A 96 27.15 3.27 32.67
N ASP A 97 27.21 3.86 33.86
CA ASP A 97 28.26 4.83 34.17
C ASP A 97 28.66 4.66 35.63
N ARG A 98 29.86 4.12 35.76
CA ARG A 98 30.62 3.84 36.98
C ARG A 98 31.57 5.03 37.15
N GLU A 99 31.43 5.72 38.28
CA GLU A 99 32.31 6.69 38.98
C GLU A 99 33.51 7.32 38.26
N PRO A 100 33.80 8.59 38.59
CA PRO A 100 35.17 9.03 38.83
C PRO A 100 35.36 9.43 40.30
N GLY A 101 36.49 9.01 40.87
CA GLY A 101 36.96 9.43 42.19
C GLY A 101 37.57 10.82 42.23
#